data_AF-A0A8J8EC34-F1
#
_entry.id   AF-A0A8J8EC34-F1
#
_cell.length_a   1.000
_cell.length_b   1.000
_cell.length_c   1.000
_cell.angle_alpha   90.00
_cell.angle_beta   90.00
_cell.angle_gamma   90.00
#
_symmetry.space_group_name_H-M   'P 1'
#
loop_
_entity.id
_entity.type
_entity.pdbx_description
1 polymer ?
#
loop_
_entity_poly.entity_id
_entity_poly.type
_entity_poly.pdbx_seq_one_letter_code
_entity_poly.pdbx_strand_id
1 'polypeptide(L)'
;MDPMAKAFEEAKKNPKMRKKLKIKAAFSMLLFVMFLGVVFITVGTVIASKNGSFLGMTQLDFLKLRARYGIIMMFLIIVHLLMNRNIMRKELEMLLG
;
A
#
# COMPACT_ATOMS: atom_id res chain seq x y z
N MET A 1 21.68 -0.12 -18.47
CA MET A 1 20.52 -0.89 -17.98
C MET A 1 20.66 -1.05 -16.49
N ASP A 2 19.66 -0.61 -15.73
CA ASP A 2 19.66 -0.67 -14.27
C ASP A 2 19.87 -2.12 -13.79
N PRO A 3 20.88 -2.43 -12.96
CA PRO A 3 21.17 -3.79 -12.52
C PRO A 3 19.96 -4.48 -11.87
N MET A 4 19.09 -3.72 -11.19
CA MET A 4 17.80 -4.23 -10.71
C MET A 4 16.86 -4.66 -11.84
N ALA A 5 16.78 -3.88 -12.92
CA ALA A 5 15.92 -4.19 -14.06
C ALA A 5 16.37 -5.47 -14.77
N LYS A 6 17.68 -5.70 -14.90
CA LYS A 6 18.23 -6.95 -15.44
C LYS A 6 17.89 -8.17 -14.57
N ALA A 7 18.06 -8.07 -13.26
CA ALA A 7 17.69 -9.13 -12.31
C ALA A 7 16.17 -9.42 -12.35
N PHE A 8 15.35 -8.40 -12.57
CA PHE A 8 13.90 -8.55 -12.72
C PHE A 8 13.50 -9.27 -14.01
N GLU A 9 14.18 -8.95 -15.12
CA GLU A 9 13.98 -9.60 -16.42
C GLU A 9 14.38 -11.08 -16.40
N GLU A 10 15.45 -11.44 -15.69
CA GLU A 10 15.82 -12.85 -15.48
C GLU A 10 14.84 -13.58 -14.56
N ALA A 11 14.37 -12.93 -13.49
CA ALA A 11 13.38 -13.51 -12.59
C ALA A 11 12.01 -13.75 -13.26
N LYS A 12 11.65 -12.94 -14.27
CA LYS A 12 10.43 -13.14 -15.09
C LYS A 12 10.48 -14.40 -15.95
N LYS A 13 11.66 -14.86 -16.36
CA LYS A 13 11.82 -16.07 -17.20
C LYS A 13 11.48 -17.36 -16.43
N ASN A 14 11.52 -17.32 -15.09
CA ASN A 14 11.11 -18.45 -14.25
C ASN A 14 9.59 -18.41 -13.94
N PRO A 15 8.80 -19.42 -14.36
CA PRO A 15 7.34 -19.38 -14.25
C PRO A 15 6.82 -19.37 -12.81
N LYS A 16 7.54 -19.98 -11.85
CA LYS A 16 7.17 -19.95 -10.42
C LYS A 16 7.41 -18.56 -9.81
N MET A 17 8.51 -17.92 -10.18
CA MET A 17 8.86 -16.58 -9.68
C MET A 17 7.98 -15.49 -10.30
N ARG A 18 7.63 -15.63 -11.58
CA ARG A 18 6.71 -14.72 -12.28
C ARG A 18 5.34 -14.61 -11.61
N LYS A 19 4.77 -15.73 -11.14
CA LYS A 19 3.49 -15.71 -10.39
C LYS A 19 3.62 -14.95 -9.07
N LYS A 20 4.67 -15.21 -8.29
CA LYS A 20 4.93 -14.49 -7.02
C LYS A 20 5.15 -12.99 -7.24
N LEU A 21 5.93 -12.62 -8.25
CA LEU A 21 6.18 -11.22 -8.60
C LEU A 21 4.91 -10.49 -9.04
N LYS A 22 4.04 -11.14 -9.84
CA LYS A 22 2.73 -10.59 -10.19
C LYS A 22 1.85 -10.34 -8.97
N ILE A 23 1.79 -11.28 -8.03
CA ILE A 23 0.99 -11.14 -6.80
C ILE A 23 1.53 -9.98 -5.94
N LYS A 24 2.86 -9.90 -5.79
CA LYS A 24 3.51 -8.78 -5.08
C LYS A 24 3.22 -7.42 -5.74
N ALA A 25 3.33 -7.34 -7.06
CA ALA A 25 3.03 -6.13 -7.81
C ALA A 25 1.54 -5.73 -7.68
N ALA A 26 0.62 -6.69 -7.76
CA ALA A 26 -0.80 -6.45 -7.60
C ALA A 26 -1.14 -5.93 -6.19
N PHE A 27 -0.59 -6.55 -5.13
CA PHE A 27 -0.77 -6.06 -3.76
C PHE A 27 -0.18 -4.66 -3.55
N SER A 28 0.98 -4.38 -4.14
CA SER A 28 1.63 -3.06 -4.05
C SER A 28 0.79 -1.98 -4.74
N MET A 29 0.25 -2.29 -5.93
CA MET A 29 -0.66 -1.40 -6.65
C MET A 29 -1.97 -1.19 -5.88
N LEU A 30 -2.53 -2.24 -5.26
CA LEU A 30 -3.74 -2.14 -4.45
C LEU A 30 -3.51 -1.26 -3.22
N LEU A 31 -2.39 -1.42 -2.52
CA LEU A 31 -2.01 -0.54 -1.41
C LEU A 31 -1.84 0.91 -1.85
N PHE A 32 -1.25 1.15 -3.03
CA PHE A 32 -1.10 2.49 -3.58
C PHE A 32 -2.46 3.16 -3.84
N VAL A 33 -3.41 2.46 -4.45
CA VAL A 33 -4.77 3.00 -4.67
C VAL A 33 -5.48 3.28 -3.35
N MET A 34 -5.37 2.38 -2.38
CA MET A 34 -5.95 2.57 -1.04
C MET A 34 -5.35 3.79 -0.32
N PHE A 35 -4.03 4.00 -0.48
CA PHE A 35 -3.35 5.17 0.06
C PHE A 35 -3.89 6.48 -0.54
N LEU A 36 -4.15 6.53 -1.85
CA LEU A 36 -4.80 7.70 -2.47
C LEU A 36 -6.19 7.96 -1.87
N GLY A 37 -6.96 6.91 -1.59
CA GLY A 37 -8.24 7.03 -0.89
C GLY A 37 -8.11 7.67 0.50
N VAL A 38 -7.04 7.35 1.24
CA VAL A 38 -6.79 7.93 2.56
C VAL A 38 -6.38 9.39 2.48
N VAL A 39 -5.58 9.75 1.48
CA VAL A 39 -5.24 11.15 1.19
C VAL A 39 -6.52 11.93 0.90
N PHE A 40 -7.40 11.39 0.05
CA PHE A 40 -8.69 11.99 -0.24
C PHE A 40 -9.57 12.17 1.02
N ILE A 41 -9.69 11.13 1.85
CA ILE A 41 -10.44 11.22 3.12
C ILE A 41 -9.84 12.29 4.04
N THR A 42 -8.51 12.39 4.09
CA THR A 42 -7.81 13.37 4.92
C THR A 42 -8.07 14.79 4.47
N VAL A 43 -7.92 15.06 3.17
CA VAL A 43 -8.24 16.37 2.58
C VAL A 43 -9.73 16.69 2.78
N GLY A 44 -10.62 15.73 2.52
CA GLY A 44 -12.06 15.90 2.72
C GLY A 44 -12.44 16.22 4.16
N THR A 45 -11.80 15.56 5.13
CA THR A 45 -11.98 15.86 6.56
C THR A 45 -11.56 17.29 6.89
N VAL A 46 -10.41 17.74 6.38
CA VAL A 46 -9.89 19.09 6.63
C VAL A 46 -10.82 20.16 6.04
N ILE A 47 -11.31 19.94 4.82
CA ILE A 47 -12.24 20.87 4.16
C ILE A 47 -13.59 20.88 4.89
N ALA A 48 -14.14 19.71 5.20
CA ALA A 48 -15.41 19.60 5.93
C ALA A 48 -15.34 20.20 7.34
N SER A 49 -14.19 20.12 8.01
CA SER A 49 -13.98 20.76 9.31
C SER A 49 -13.99 22.29 9.23
N LYS A 50 -13.65 22.89 8.08
CA LYS A 50 -13.65 24.34 7.89
C LYS A 50 -14.96 24.86 7.29
N ASN A 51 -15.55 24.12 6.35
CA ASN A 51 -16.71 24.56 5.57
C ASN A 51 -18.03 23.89 6.01
N GLY A 52 -18.00 23.07 7.08
CA GLY A 52 -19.14 22.29 7.58
C GLY A 52 -19.40 20.99 6.81
N SER A 53 -19.19 20.98 5.49
CA SER A 53 -19.29 19.78 4.66
C SER A 53 -18.35 19.82 3.45
N PHE A 54 -18.03 18.65 2.90
CA PHE A 54 -17.31 18.49 1.64
C PHE A 54 -17.93 17.35 0.85
N LEU A 55 -18.33 17.61 -0.41
CA LEU A 55 -19.05 16.65 -1.26
C LEU A 55 -20.31 16.05 -0.61
N GLY A 56 -21.04 16.87 0.16
CA GLY A 56 -22.24 16.46 0.88
C GLY A 56 -21.98 15.58 2.12
N MET A 57 -20.72 15.32 2.48
CA MET A 57 -20.33 14.58 3.68
C MET A 57 -19.87 15.54 4.78
N THR A 58 -20.28 15.26 6.02
CA THR A 58 -19.81 15.99 7.20
C THR A 58 -18.47 15.45 7.69
N GLN A 59 -17.81 16.17 8.59
CA GLN A 59 -16.58 15.70 9.23
C GLN A 59 -16.75 14.31 9.90
N LEU A 60 -17.90 14.07 10.54
CA LEU A 60 -18.20 12.79 11.18
C LEU A 60 -18.31 11.64 10.18
N ASP A 61 -18.81 11.90 8.97
CA ASP A 61 -18.89 10.89 7.92
C ASP A 61 -17.51 10.53 7.39
N PHE A 62 -16.64 11.52 7.20
CA PHE A 62 -15.24 11.26 6.85
C PHE A 62 -14.49 10.51 7.93
N LEU A 63 -14.76 10.79 9.21
CA LEU A 63 -14.16 10.05 10.34
C LEU A 63 -14.62 8.58 10.36
N LYS A 64 -15.92 8.32 10.16
CA LYS A 64 -16.45 6.95 10.03
C LYS A 64 -15.86 6.22 8.82
N LEU A 65 -15.71 6.92 7.69
CA LEU A 65 -15.11 6.38 6.48
C LEU A 65 -13.63 6.04 6.72
N ARG A 66 -12.88 6.94 7.37
CA ARG A 66 -11.49 6.70 7.78
C ARG A 66 -11.37 5.49 8.69
N ALA A 67 -12.26 5.33 9.67
CA ALA A 67 -12.21 4.18 10.58
C ALA A 67 -12.40 2.84 9.85
N ARG A 68 -13.37 2.76 8.92
CA ARG A 68 -13.58 1.56 8.10
C ARG A 68 -12.41 1.30 7.15
N TYR A 69 -11.94 2.32 6.44
CA TYR A 69 -10.80 2.20 5.53
C TYR A 69 -9.50 1.85 6.26
N GLY A 70 -9.30 2.40 7.45
CA GLY A 70 -8.13 2.17 8.28
C GLY A 70 -7.97 0.70 8.68
N ILE A 71 -9.06 0.03 9.05
CA ILE A 71 -9.05 -1.41 9.37
C ILE A 71 -8.64 -2.23 8.15
N ILE A 72 -9.22 -1.94 6.98
CA ILE A 72 -8.91 -2.65 5.73
C ILE A 72 -7.44 -2.42 5.34
N MET A 73 -6.97 -1.17 5.40
CA MET A 73 -5.56 -0.86 5.13
C MET A 73 -4.62 -1.59 6.08
N MET A 74 -4.91 -1.61 7.37
CA MET A 74 -4.06 -2.27 8.36
C MET A 74 -3.91 -3.76 8.04
N PHE A 75 -5.01 -4.43 7.69
CA PHE A 75 -4.98 -5.82 7.25
C PHE A 75 -4.11 -6.02 6.00
N LEU A 76 -4.29 -5.18 4.98
CA LEU A 76 -3.51 -5.25 3.74
C LEU A 76 -2.01 -4.99 3.95
N ILE A 77 -1.66 -4.06 4.83
CA ILE A 77 -0.27 -3.77 5.20
C ILE A 77 0.36 -4.99 5.88
N ILE A 78 -0.35 -5.63 6.81
CA ILE A 78 0.13 -6.86 7.47
C ILE A 78 0.42 -7.95 6.43
N VAL A 79 -0.53 -8.20 5.51
CA VAL A 79 -0.34 -9.20 4.45
C VAL A 79 0.85 -8.84 3.55
N HIS A 80 1.01 -7.56 3.21
CA HIS A 80 2.12 -7.10 2.39
C HIS A 80 3.48 -7.28 3.10
N LEU A 81 3.57 -6.93 4.38
CA LEU A 81 4.77 -7.13 5.20
C LEU A 81 5.12 -8.61 5.31
N LEU A 82 4.15 -9.49 5.56
CA LEU A 82 4.38 -10.94 5.59
C LEU A 82 4.92 -11.47 4.27
N MET A 83 4.39 -10.97 3.14
CA MET A 83 4.83 -11.37 1.81
C MET A 83 6.23 -10.82 1.45
N ASN A 84 6.66 -9.72 2.09
CA ASN A 84 7.99 -9.13 1.95
C ASN A 84 8.97 -9.48 3.08
N ARG A 85 8.57 -10.26 4.09
CA ARG A 85 9.38 -10.58 5.27
C ARG A 85 10.76 -11.16 4.93
N ASN A 86 10.86 -11.99 3.89
CA ASN A 86 12.14 -12.56 3.45
C ASN A 86 13.10 -11.54 2.86
N ILE A 87 12.59 -10.49 2.22
CA ILE A 87 13.41 -9.39 1.69
C ILE A 87 13.82 -8.50 2.86
N MET A 88 12.86 -8.16 3.71
CA MET A 88 13.08 -7.33 4.89
C MET A 88 14.12 -7.94 5.86
N ARG A 89 14.15 -9.27 6.00
CA ARG A 89 15.20 -9.97 6.77
C ARG A 89 16.58 -9.82 6.14
N LYS A 90 16.68 -9.93 4.81
CA LYS A 90 17.94 -9.72 4.08
C LYS A 90 18.40 -8.27 4.14
N GLU A 91 17.47 -7.31 4.09
CA GLU A 91 17.75 -5.89 4.29
C GLU A 91 18.22 -5.60 5.73
N LEU A 92 17.61 -6.25 6.73
CA LEU A 92 18.03 -6.18 8.13
C LEU A 92 19.41 -6.79 8.34
N GLU A 93 19.71 -7.94 7.73
CA GLU A 93 21.05 -8.54 7.75
C GLU A 93 22.08 -7.57 7.14
N MET A 94 21.77 -6.89 6.02
CA MET A 94 22.66 -5.84 5.48
C MET A 94 22.86 -4.64 6.42
N LEU A 95 21.87 -4.31 7.26
CA LEU A 95 21.98 -3.21 8.23
C LEU A 95 22.67 -3.61 9.53
N LEU A 96 22.61 -4.89 9.92
CA LEU A 96 23.08 -5.40 11.19
C LEU A 96 24.39 -6.22 11.10
N GLY A 97 24.84 -6.57 9.88
CA GLY A 97 26.06 -7.33 9.62
C GLY A 97 25.79 -8.79 9.30
#